data_AF-A0A3C1Y003-F1
#
_entry.id   AF-A0A3C1Y003-F1
#
_cell.length_a   1.000
_cell.length_b   1.000
_cell.length_c   1.000
_cell.angle_alpha   90.00
_cell.angle_beta   90.00
_cell.angle_gamma   90.00
#
_symmetry.space_group_name_H-M   'P 1'
#
loop_
_entity.id
_entity.type
_entity.pdbx_description
1 polymer ?
#
loop_
_entity_poly.entity_id
_entity_poly.type
_entity_poly.pdbx_seq_one_letter_code
_entity_poly.pdbx_strand_id
1 'polypeptide(L)'
;MFHNNMVYKGYRLTASVSRVAIGNARRPAFTATVAVELAGDRDRLGEPHAVPLFDAGGFVATPGMAVDAAITHGRLMVDSHSRAD
;
A
#
# COMPACT_ATOMS: atom_id res chain seq x y z
N MET A 1 -4.77 -4.50 15.68
CA MET A 1 -5.52 -4.25 14.43
C MET A 1 -4.60 -3.51 13.49
N PHE A 2 -4.23 -4.10 12.34
CA PHE A 2 -3.49 -3.36 11.32
C PHE A 2 -4.47 -2.36 10.70
N HIS A 3 -4.20 -1.07 10.87
CA HIS A 3 -4.99 -0.04 10.21
C HIS A 3 -4.62 -0.07 8.73
N ASN A 4 -5.35 -0.88 7.97
CA ASN A 4 -5.25 -0.95 6.51
C ASN A 4 -5.74 0.35 5.85
N ASN A 5 -6.24 1.30 6.62
CA ASN A 5 -6.72 2.59 6.15
C ASN A 5 -6.21 3.70 7.07
N MET A 6 -5.59 4.74 6.49
CA MET A 6 -5.04 5.89 7.21
C MET A 6 -5.34 7.17 6.43
N VAL A 7 -5.63 8.27 7.11
CA VAL A 7 -5.72 9.59 6.45
C VAL A 7 -4.42 10.36 6.69
N TYR A 8 -3.80 10.83 5.61
CA TYR A 8 -2.57 11.62 5.61
C TYR A 8 -2.72 12.84 4.71
N LYS A 9 -2.55 14.05 5.26
CA LYS A 9 -2.63 15.33 4.52
C LYS A 9 -3.89 15.51 3.66
N GLY A 10 -5.05 15.03 4.13
CA GLY A 10 -6.31 15.10 3.38
C GLY A 10 -6.49 14.00 2.34
N TYR A 11 -5.54 13.07 2.23
CA TYR A 11 -5.64 11.87 1.41
C TYR A 11 -5.90 10.64 2.27
N ARG A 12 -6.79 9.75 1.83
CA ARG A 12 -7.01 8.44 2.41
C ARG A 12 -6.07 7.44 1.71
N LEU A 13 -5.31 6.71 2.53
CA LEU A 13 -4.35 5.70 2.15
C LEU A 13 -4.93 4.33 2.54
N THR A 14 -5.27 3.52 1.55
CA THR A 14 -5.83 2.18 1.76
C THR A 14 -4.80 1.13 1.35
N ALA A 15 -4.21 0.45 2.33
CA ALA A 15 -3.30 -0.67 2.11
C ALA A 15 -4.08 -1.98 1.92
N SER A 16 -3.86 -2.65 0.79
CA SER A 16 -4.45 -3.96 0.48
C SER A 16 -3.36 -5.02 0.44
N VAL A 17 -3.41 -5.98 1.37
CA VAL A 17 -2.42 -7.06 1.46
C VAL A 17 -2.93 -8.30 0.76
N SER A 18 -2.07 -8.91 -0.06
CA SER A 18 -2.31 -10.20 -0.70
C SER A 18 -1.25 -11.21 -0.27
N ARG A 19 -1.68 -12.43 0.05
CA ARG A 19 -0.75 -13.54 0.30
C ARG A 19 -0.38 -14.15 -1.05
N VAL A 20 0.91 -14.31 -1.30
CA VAL A 20 1.42 -14.91 -2.54
C VAL A 20 2.05 -16.26 -2.22
N ALA A 21 1.69 -17.27 -3.00
CA ALA A 21 2.34 -18.57 -2.94
C ALA A 21 3.52 -18.56 -3.92
N ILE A 22 4.73 -18.35 -3.40
CA ILE A 22 5.95 -18.49 -4.21
C ILE A 22 6.26 -19.98 -4.29
N GLY A 23 6.34 -20.53 -5.50
CA GLY A 23 6.57 -21.96 -5.75
C GLY A 23 7.75 -22.49 -4.93
N ASN A 24 7.52 -23.59 -4.21
CA ASN A 24 8.44 -24.24 -3.26
C ASN A 24 8.86 -23.43 -2.02
N ALA A 25 8.33 -22.23 -1.79
CA ALA A 25 8.63 -21.47 -0.59
C ALA A 25 7.88 -22.07 0.62
N ARG A 26 8.62 -22.72 1.51
CA ARG A 26 8.16 -23.22 2.82
C ARG A 26 7.75 -22.09 3.79
N ARG A 27 7.80 -20.83 3.35
CA ARG A 27 7.58 -19.62 4.15
C ARG A 27 6.48 -18.76 3.53
N PRO A 28 5.60 -18.16 4.35
CA PRO A 28 4.55 -17.29 3.84
C PRO A 28 5.16 -16.02 3.23
N ALA A 29 4.71 -15.67 2.03
CA ALA A 29 5.07 -14.43 1.35
C ALA A 29 3.83 -13.55 1.22
N PHE A 30 4.00 -12.26 1.49
CA PHE A 30 2.96 -11.26 1.39
C PHE A 30 3.44 -10.11 0.51
N THR A 31 2.51 -9.60 -0.28
CA THR A 31 2.63 -8.36 -1.04
C THR A 31 1.53 -7.42 -0.62
N ALA A 32 1.68 -6.14 -0.92
CA ALA A 32 0.64 -5.16 -0.69
C ALA A 32 0.58 -4.12 -1.79
N THR A 33 -0.59 -3.53 -1.97
CA THR A 33 -0.82 -2.36 -2.80
C THR A 33 -1.35 -1.24 -1.91
N VAL A 34 -1.20 0.01 -2.38
CA VAL A 34 -1.75 1.18 -1.71
C VAL A 34 -2.62 1.95 -2.68
N ALA A 35 -3.88 2.19 -2.30
CA ALA A 35 -4.73 3.15 -2.99
C ALA A 35 -4.62 4.50 -2.28
N VAL A 36 -4.42 5.57 -3.06
CA VAL A 36 -4.35 6.94 -2.57
C VAL A 36 -5.53 7.70 -3.17
N GLU A 37 -6.37 8.27 -2.32
CA GLU A 37 -7.57 9.00 -2.75
C GLU A 37 -7.77 10.25 -1.89
N LEU A 38 -8.45 11.26 -2.39
CA LEU A 38 -8.83 12.42 -1.58
C LEU A 38 -9.86 11.99 -0.54
N ALA A 39 -9.66 12.34 0.73
CA ALA A 39 -10.57 11.94 1.80
C ALA A 39 -12.00 12.49 1.62
N GLY A 40 -12.16 13.54 0.79
CA GLY A 40 -13.45 14.11 0.42
C GLY A 40 -14.13 13.41 -0.76
N ASP A 41 -13.43 12.60 -1.55
CA ASP A 41 -13.97 11.91 -2.71
C ASP A 41 -14.31 10.46 -2.33
N ARG A 42 -15.58 10.22 -1.99
CA ARG A 42 -16.07 8.90 -1.55
C ARG A 42 -16.45 7.96 -2.70
N ASP A 43 -16.61 8.50 -3.90
CA ASP A 43 -17.15 7.77 -5.05
C ASP A 43 -16.03 7.16 -5.92
N ARG A 44 -14.86 7.81 -5.92
CA ARG A 44 -13.70 7.34 -6.68
C ARG A 44 -12.84 6.43 -5.81
N LEU A 45 -13.06 5.11 -5.95
CA LEU A 45 -12.10 4.12 -5.45
C LEU A 45 -10.72 4.44 -6.05
N GLY A 46 -9.79 4.91 -5.22
CA GLY A 46 -8.44 5.25 -5.68
C GLY A 46 -7.79 4.07 -6.42
N GLU A 47 -7.04 4.36 -7.49
CA GLU A 47 -6.38 3.30 -8.26
C GLU A 47 -5.33 2.63 -7.35
N PRO A 48 -5.34 1.28 -7.23
CA PRO A 48 -4.39 0.59 -6.39
C PRO A 48 -3.00 0.65 -7.02
N HIS A 49 -2.07 1.32 -6.36
CA HIS A 49 -0.69 1.37 -6.79
C HIS A 49 0.13 0.24 -6.19
N ALA A 50 0.93 -0.41 -7.03
CA ALA A 50 1.89 -1.41 -6.59
C ALA A 50 3.01 -0.73 -5.79
N VAL A 51 3.36 -1.31 -4.64
CA VAL A 51 4.53 -0.83 -3.89
C VAL A 51 5.78 -1.28 -4.64
N PRO A 52 6.77 -0.39 -4.88
CA PRO A 52 7.98 -0.69 -5.63
C PRO A 52 8.73 -1.93 -5.13
N LEU A 53 8.67 -2.18 -3.82
CA LEU A 53 9.24 -3.38 -3.19
C LEU A 53 8.69 -4.68 -3.81
N PHE A 54 7.37 -4.74 -4.05
CA PHE A 54 6.70 -5.93 -4.57
C PHE A 54 6.68 -5.95 -6.10
N ASP A 55 6.62 -4.78 -6.74
CA ASP A 55 6.71 -4.64 -8.19
C ASP A 55 8.07 -5.14 -8.73
N ALA A 56 9.15 -4.88 -7.99
CA ALA A 56 10.48 -5.43 -8.27
C ALA A 56 10.61 -6.95 -7.99
N GLY A 57 9.53 -7.64 -7.62
CA GLY A 57 9.53 -9.06 -7.27
C GLY A 57 9.92 -9.38 -5.82
N GLY A 58 10.04 -8.35 -4.96
CA GLY A 58 10.23 -8.54 -3.53
C GLY A 58 8.95 -9.03 -2.83
N PHE A 59 9.11 -9.53 -1.61
CA PHE A 59 8.01 -9.98 -0.77
C PHE A 59 8.43 -9.93 0.69
N VAL A 60 7.46 -9.84 1.60
CA VAL A 60 7.71 -9.81 3.04
C VAL A 60 7.13 -11.04 3.74
N ALA A 61 7.70 -11.38 4.90
CA ALA A 61 7.33 -12.57 5.64
C ALA A 61 6.05 -12.41 6.49
N THR A 62 5.61 -11.16 6.73
CA THR A 62 4.44 -10.89 7.56
C THR A 62 3.51 -9.87 6.88
N PRO A 63 2.18 -9.97 7.09
CA PRO A 63 1.23 -9.02 6.54
C PRO A 63 1.44 -7.61 7.10
N GLY A 64 1.92 -7.48 8.34
CA GLY A 64 2.20 -6.18 8.95
C GLY A 64 3.29 -5.39 8.24
N MET A 65 4.36 -6.08 7.82
CA MET A 65 5.40 -5.45 6.99
C MET A 65 4.86 -5.04 5.62
N ALA A 66 3.88 -5.78 5.09
CA ALA A 66 3.29 -5.47 3.80
C ALA A 66 2.44 -4.20 3.88
N VAL A 67 1.63 -4.08 4.94
CA VAL A 67 0.88 -2.85 5.25
C VAL A 67 1.83 -1.67 5.46
N ASP A 68 2.87 -1.85 6.26
CA ASP A 68 3.82 -0.76 6.56
C ASP A 68 4.51 -0.22 5.30
N ALA A 69 4.96 -1.12 4.41
CA ALA A 69 5.53 -0.75 3.13
C ALA A 69 4.52 -0.03 2.23
N ALA A 70 3.25 -0.48 2.20
CA ALA A 70 2.19 0.16 1.44
C ALA A 70 1.85 1.56 1.95
N ILE A 71 1.67 1.72 3.27
CA ILE A 71 1.37 3.03 3.87
C ILE A 71 2.55 4.00 3.68
N THR A 72 3.79 3.53 3.89
CA THR A 72 4.99 4.34 3.66
C THR A 72 5.07 4.83 2.22
N HIS A 73 4.78 3.95 1.26
CA HIS A 73 4.74 4.32 -0.16
C HIS A 73 3.63 5.32 -0.48
N GLY A 74 2.42 5.10 0.05
CA GLY A 74 1.29 6.02 -0.13
C GLY A 74 1.59 7.42 0.41
N ARG A 75 2.30 7.53 1.54
CA ARG A 75 2.75 8.83 2.07
C ARG A 75 3.70 9.54 1.11
N LEU A 76 4.68 8.82 0.54
CA LEU A 76 5.60 9.38 -0.45
C LEU A 76 4.88 9.88 -1.71
N MET A 77 3.84 9.16 -2.16
CA MET A 77 3.00 9.59 -3.29
C MET A 77 2.26 10.88 -2.98
N VAL A 78 1.64 10.96 -1.79
CA VAL A 78 0.94 12.16 -1.32
C VAL A 78 1.90 13.34 -1.17
N ASP A 79 3.08 13.13 -0.57
CA ASP A 79 4.10 14.16 -0.44
C ASP A 79 4.54 14.69 -1.81
N SER A 80 4.71 13.80 -2.78
CA SER A 80 5.05 14.18 -4.16
C SER A 80 3.92 14.95 -4.86
N HIS A 81 2.66 14.54 -4.65
CA HIS A 81 1.48 15.25 -5.16
C HIS A 81 1.33 16.64 -4.54
N SER A 82 1.51 16.75 -3.22
CA SER A 82 1.37 18.02 -2.49
C SER A 82 2.45 19.06 -2.83
N ARG A 83 3.52 18.64 -3.50
CA ARG A 83 4.61 19.53 -3.94
C ARG A 83 4.47 20.01 -5.38
N ALA A 84 3.45 19.54 -6.10
CA ALA A 84 3.19 19.87 -7.50
C ALA A 84 2.08 20.92 -7.67
N ASP A 85 1.52 21.44 -6.58
CA ASP A 85 0.55 22.55 -6.54
C ASP A 85 1.21 23.85 -6.09
#